data_AF-A0A7C1KEC7-F1
#
_entry.id   AF-A0A7C1KEC7-F1
#
_cell.length_a   1.000
_cell.length_b   1.000
_cell.length_c   1.000
_cell.angle_alpha   90.00
_cell.angle_beta   90.00
_cell.angle_gamma   90.00
#
_symmetry.space_group_name_H-M   'P 1'
#
loop_
_entity.id
_entity.type
_entity.pdbx_description
1 polymer ?
#
loop_
_entity_poly.entity_id
_entity_poly.type
_entity_poly.pdbx_seq_one_letter_code
_entity_poly.pdbx_strand_id
1 'polypeptide(L)'
;MVGLEDLVVDARELDRELVGTLLRPYLRIDRASGEVIPLPAWDDAPTEVRVLLYLLARRAMRALDLPIGRDAAAPVEIERATGIPGGSVRPALKRLLKARTIAKQDGIGYIVPNYAMSRVREYLRPWTTQALR
;
A
#
# COMPACT_ATOMS: atom_id res chain seq x y z
N MET A 1 -0.32 -22.06 25.71
CA MET A 1 -1.57 -21.41 26.18
C MET A 1 -1.56 -20.02 25.57
N VAL A 2 -2.65 -19.58 24.93
CA VAL A 2 -2.79 -18.21 24.42
C VAL A 2 -3.46 -17.38 25.51
N GLY A 3 -2.81 -16.34 25.98
CA GLY A 3 -3.30 -15.39 26.99
C GLY A 3 -3.96 -14.15 26.35
N LEU A 4 -4.63 -13.33 27.14
CA LEU A 4 -5.19 -12.05 26.66
C LEU A 4 -4.08 -11.06 26.27
N GLU A 5 -2.93 -11.16 26.96
CA GLU A 5 -1.69 -10.45 26.66
C GLU A 5 -1.19 -10.71 25.23
N ASP A 6 -1.43 -11.91 24.67
CA ASP A 6 -1.04 -12.25 23.30
C ASP A 6 -1.91 -11.54 22.25
N LEU A 7 -3.07 -10.98 22.64
CA LEU A 7 -3.91 -10.17 21.76
C LEU A 7 -3.40 -8.71 21.64
N VAL A 8 -2.52 -8.28 22.55
CA VAL A 8 -1.97 -6.92 22.56
C VAL A 8 -0.66 -6.92 21.77
N VAL A 9 -0.76 -6.57 20.49
CA VAL A 9 0.39 -6.44 19.58
C VAL A 9 0.71 -4.98 19.29
N ASP A 10 2.00 -4.63 19.14
CA ASP A 10 2.33 -3.37 18.48
C ASP A 10 1.98 -3.50 17.00
N ALA A 11 0.86 -2.89 16.61
CA ALA A 11 0.38 -2.90 15.24
C ALA A 11 1.43 -2.37 14.24
N ARG A 12 2.42 -1.59 14.70
CA ARG A 12 3.54 -1.12 13.87
C ARG A 12 4.54 -2.23 13.57
N GLU A 13 4.71 -3.21 14.45
CA GLU A 13 5.69 -4.28 14.29
C GLU A 13 5.14 -5.42 13.43
N LEU A 14 3.90 -5.86 13.69
CA LEU A 14 3.22 -6.93 12.93
C LEU A 14 3.09 -6.60 11.43
N ASP A 15 2.92 -5.32 11.11
CA ASP A 15 2.77 -4.88 9.73
C ASP A 15 4.10 -4.78 8.97
N ARG A 16 5.24 -4.61 9.64
CA ARG A 16 6.52 -4.30 8.95
C ARG A 16 7.00 -5.43 8.05
N GLU A 17 7.00 -6.67 8.54
CA GLU A 17 7.45 -7.83 7.77
C GLU A 17 6.50 -8.12 6.60
N LEU A 18 5.19 -8.10 6.87
CA LEU A 18 4.17 -8.34 5.86
C LEU A 18 4.21 -7.27 4.76
N VAL A 19 4.23 -6.00 5.15
CA VAL A 19 4.30 -4.86 4.22
C VAL A 19 5.61 -4.91 3.42
N GLY A 20 6.73 -5.16 4.08
CA GLY A 20 8.03 -5.32 3.41
C GLY A 20 8.02 -6.42 2.37
N THR A 21 7.46 -7.59 2.70
CA THR A 21 7.34 -8.73 1.79
C THR A 21 6.47 -8.40 0.57
N LEU A 22 5.35 -7.70 0.78
CA LEU A 22 4.44 -7.33 -0.31
C LEU A 22 5.03 -6.25 -1.24
N LEU A 23 5.82 -5.31 -0.72
CA LEU A 23 6.35 -4.17 -1.48
C LEU A 23 7.68 -4.47 -2.18
N ARG A 24 8.55 -5.28 -1.56
CA ARG A 24 9.94 -5.50 -2.01
C ARG A 24 10.08 -5.93 -3.48
N PRO A 25 9.18 -6.70 -4.09
CA PRO A 25 9.32 -7.03 -5.51
C PRO A 25 9.06 -5.83 -6.44
N TYR A 26 8.24 -4.87 -6.01
CA TYR A 26 7.67 -3.85 -6.89
C TYR A 26 8.31 -2.48 -6.75
N LEU A 27 8.79 -2.12 -5.57
CA LEU A 27 9.30 -0.78 -5.34
C LEU A 27 10.35 -0.68 -4.25
N ARG A 28 11.08 0.43 -4.29
CA ARG A 28 11.85 0.98 -3.18
C ARG A 28 11.29 2.35 -2.81
N ILE A 29 11.69 2.85 -1.65
CA ILE A 29 11.33 4.18 -1.17
C ILE A 29 12.62 4.95 -0.96
N ASP A 30 12.74 6.12 -1.57
CA ASP A 30 13.82 7.04 -1.26
C ASP A 30 13.64 7.58 0.16
N ARG A 31 14.69 7.49 0.98
CA ARG A 31 14.61 7.87 2.40
C ARG A 31 14.50 9.39 2.58
N ALA A 32 15.10 10.18 1.70
CA ALA A 32 15.17 11.62 1.84
C ALA A 32 13.89 12.31 1.37
N SER A 33 13.36 11.88 0.22
CA SER A 33 12.16 12.48 -0.38
C SER A 33 10.86 11.74 -0.05
N GLY A 34 10.94 10.47 0.34
CA GLY A 34 9.75 9.60 0.47
C GLY A 34 9.16 9.22 -0.89
N GLU A 35 9.88 9.42 -1.99
CA GLU A 35 9.43 9.05 -3.33
C GLU A 35 9.50 7.53 -3.55
N VAL A 36 8.58 7.03 -4.36
CA VAL A 36 8.57 5.64 -4.79
C VAL A 36 9.49 5.48 -5.99
N ILE A 37 10.40 4.52 -5.89
CA ILE A 37 11.28 4.10 -6.99
C ILE A 37 10.74 2.76 -7.50
N PRO A 38 10.05 2.73 -8.66
CA PRO A 38 9.54 1.49 -9.24
C PRO A 38 10.65 0.49 -9.59
N LEU A 39 10.36 -0.79 -9.45
CA LEU A 39 11.18 -1.91 -9.93
C LEU A 39 10.49 -2.59 -11.11
N PRO A 40 11.15 -3.45 -11.90
CA PRO A 40 10.55 -4.04 -13.10
C PRO A 40 9.18 -4.69 -12.90
N ALA A 41 8.96 -5.42 -11.79
CA ALA A 41 7.67 -6.04 -11.50
C ALA A 41 6.50 -5.04 -11.29
N TRP A 42 6.81 -3.76 -11.03
CA TRP A 42 5.81 -2.69 -10.99
C TRP A 42 5.11 -2.53 -12.34
N ASP A 43 5.86 -2.57 -13.44
CA ASP A 43 5.32 -2.29 -14.77
C ASP A 43 4.41 -3.42 -15.27
N ASP A 44 4.67 -4.65 -14.83
CA ASP A 44 3.83 -5.82 -15.09
C ASP A 44 2.54 -5.83 -14.24
N ALA A 45 2.52 -5.07 -13.14
CA ALA A 45 1.39 -5.04 -12.23
C ALA A 45 0.22 -4.21 -12.82
N PRO A 46 -1.03 -4.72 -12.76
CA PRO A 46 -2.19 -3.95 -13.18
C PRO A 46 -2.29 -2.62 -12.42
N THR A 47 -2.91 -1.62 -13.05
CA THR A 47 -3.05 -0.28 -12.47
C THR A 47 -3.63 -0.29 -11.06
N GLU A 48 -4.62 -1.14 -10.79
CA GLU A 48 -5.19 -1.28 -9.44
C GLU A 48 -4.24 -1.85 -8.41
N VAL A 49 -3.38 -2.78 -8.82
CA VAL A 49 -2.34 -3.37 -7.96
C VAL A 49 -1.29 -2.32 -7.65
N ARG A 50 -0.84 -1.56 -8.65
CA ARG A 50 0.09 -0.44 -8.45
C ARG A 50 -0.47 0.63 -7.52
N VAL A 51 -1.74 1.01 -7.68
CA VAL A 51 -2.41 1.94 -6.76
C VAL A 51 -2.45 1.39 -5.33
N LEU A 52 -2.78 0.10 -5.16
CA LEU A 52 -2.79 -0.54 -3.83
C LEU A 52 -1.39 -0.60 -3.21
N LEU A 53 -0.37 -0.97 -3.99
CA LEU A 53 1.03 -1.01 -3.57
C LEU A 53 1.53 0.39 -3.15
N TYR A 54 1.16 1.45 -3.88
CA TYR A 54 1.48 2.82 -3.49
C TYR A 54 0.85 3.21 -2.15
N LEU A 55 -0.44 2.92 -1.94
CA LEU A 55 -1.11 3.20 -0.67
C LEU A 55 -0.52 2.39 0.50
N LEU A 56 -0.07 1.16 0.22
CA LEU A 56 0.64 0.34 1.19
C LEU A 56 2.05 0.89 1.48
N ALA A 57 2.76 1.42 0.47
CA ALA A 57 4.05 2.08 0.64
C ALA A 57 3.94 3.34 1.50
N ARG A 58 2.86 4.12 1.34
CA ARG A 58 2.56 5.28 2.20
C ARG A 58 2.39 4.90 3.67
N ARG A 59 1.75 3.75 3.94
CA ARG A 59 1.69 3.17 5.29
C ARG A 59 3.09 2.83 5.81
N ALA A 60 3.93 2.19 4.99
CA ALA A 60 5.31 1.87 5.36
C ALA A 60 6.13 3.13 5.67
N MET A 61 6.03 4.16 4.84
CA MET A 61 6.68 5.46 5.05
C MET A 61 6.29 6.07 6.39
N ARG A 62 5.01 6.02 6.76
CA ARG A 62 4.53 6.52 8.06
C ARG A 62 5.08 5.69 9.22
N ALA A 63 5.15 4.37 9.08
CA ALA A 63 5.68 3.46 10.11
C ALA A 63 7.21 3.55 10.27
N LEU A 64 7.90 4.15 9.30
CA LEU A 64 9.34 4.39 9.27
C LEU A 64 9.70 5.85 9.54
N ASP A 65 8.72 6.68 9.92
CA ASP A 65 8.88 8.11 10.18
C ASP A 65 9.56 8.88 9.03
N LEU A 66 9.29 8.47 7.79
CA LEU A 66 9.74 9.17 6.59
C LEU A 66 8.96 10.49 6.43
N PRO A 67 9.51 11.49 5.69
CA PRO A 67 8.96 12.84 5.63
C PRO A 67 7.70 12.95 4.74
N ILE A 68 6.68 12.13 5.04
CA ILE A 68 5.36 12.21 4.46
C ILE A 68 4.40 12.84 5.47
N GLY A 69 3.66 13.87 5.07
CA GLY A 69 2.74 14.57 5.98
C GLY A 69 1.63 13.66 6.53
N ARG A 70 1.17 12.69 5.73
CA ARG A 70 0.11 11.72 6.06
C ARG A 70 0.22 10.48 5.18
N ASP A 71 -0.36 9.37 5.62
CA ASP A 71 -0.48 8.14 4.83
C ASP A 71 -1.65 8.21 3.82
N ALA A 72 -2.73 8.92 4.13
CA ALA A 72 -3.91 9.09 3.27
C ALA A 72 -3.69 9.91 2.00
N ALA A 73 -3.80 9.29 0.82
CA ALA A 73 -3.48 9.92 -0.47
C ALA A 73 -4.74 10.24 -1.30
N ALA A 74 -4.84 11.46 -1.80
CA ALA A 74 -5.85 11.88 -2.77
C ALA A 74 -5.50 11.37 -4.18
N PRO A 75 -6.49 11.25 -5.11
CA PRO A 75 -6.24 10.75 -6.46
C PRO A 75 -5.13 11.49 -7.22
N VAL A 76 -5.06 12.81 -7.07
CA VAL A 76 -4.03 13.65 -7.71
C VAL A 76 -2.63 13.41 -7.12
N GLU A 77 -2.55 13.09 -5.83
CA GLU A 77 -1.28 12.74 -5.18
C GLU A 77 -0.79 11.36 -5.64
N ILE A 78 -1.71 10.42 -5.84
CA ILE A 78 -1.40 9.09 -6.39
C ILE A 78 -0.90 9.23 -7.83
N GLU A 79 -1.60 9.99 -8.67
CA GLU A 79 -1.18 10.26 -10.06
C GLU A 79 0.21 10.87 -10.12
N ARG A 80 0.47 11.94 -9.34
CA ARG A 80 1.79 12.58 -9.30
C ARG A 80 2.90 11.63 -8.86
N ALA A 81 2.66 10.82 -7.84
CA ALA A 81 3.69 9.95 -7.27
C ALA A 81 3.93 8.66 -8.07
N THR A 82 2.97 8.23 -8.88
CA THR A 82 3.03 6.94 -9.59
C THR A 82 3.12 7.07 -11.11
N GLY A 83 2.82 8.26 -11.66
CA GLY A 83 2.70 8.49 -13.10
C GLY A 83 1.44 7.85 -13.72
N ILE A 84 0.57 7.23 -12.93
CA ILE A 84 -0.67 6.62 -13.43
C ILE A 84 -1.67 7.73 -13.75
N PRO A 85 -2.23 7.78 -14.98
CA PRO A 85 -3.19 8.82 -15.35
C PRO A 85 -4.39 8.87 -14.41
N GLY A 86 -4.85 10.08 -14.06
CA GLY A 86 -5.98 10.28 -13.14
C GLY A 86 -7.28 9.59 -13.60
N GLY A 87 -7.47 9.47 -14.92
CA GLY A 87 -8.56 8.72 -15.55
C GLY A 87 -8.54 7.22 -15.23
N SER A 88 -7.38 6.66 -14.85
CA SER A 88 -7.21 5.26 -14.44
C SER A 88 -7.15 5.09 -12.92
N VAL A 89 -6.61 6.09 -12.19
CA VAL A 89 -6.55 6.08 -10.71
C VAL A 89 -7.94 5.99 -10.09
N ARG A 90 -8.90 6.81 -10.53
CA ARG A 90 -10.25 6.85 -9.93
C ARG A 90 -11.02 5.53 -10.09
N PRO A 91 -11.05 4.89 -11.28
CA PRO A 91 -11.61 3.56 -11.43
C PRO A 91 -10.92 2.50 -10.57
N ALA A 92 -9.59 2.54 -10.48
CA ALA A 92 -8.83 1.62 -9.62
C ALA A 92 -9.24 1.76 -8.15
N LEU A 93 -9.28 2.98 -7.62
CA LEU A 93 -9.74 3.25 -6.25
C LEU A 93 -11.16 2.75 -5.99
N LYS A 94 -12.07 2.89 -6.96
CA LYS A 94 -13.44 2.36 -6.85
C LYS A 94 -13.46 0.84 -6.72
N ARG A 95 -12.62 0.14 -7.49
CA ARG A 95 -12.49 -1.34 -7.41
C ARG A 95 -11.88 -1.78 -6.08
N LEU A 96 -10.84 -1.09 -5.60
CA LEU A 96 -10.21 -1.37 -4.31
C LEU A 96 -11.16 -1.11 -3.13
N LEU A 97 -11.97 -0.05 -3.17
CA LEU A 97 -13.04 0.18 -2.19
C LEU A 97 -14.06 -0.96 -2.19
N LYS A 98 -14.50 -1.40 -3.37
CA LYS A 98 -15.43 -2.55 -3.51
C LYS A 98 -14.82 -3.83 -2.94
N ALA A 99 -13.52 -4.04 -3.15
CA ALA A 99 -12.75 -5.15 -2.61
C ALA A 99 -12.46 -5.03 -1.09
N ARG A 100 -12.79 -3.88 -0.46
CA ARG A 100 -12.53 -3.59 0.95
C ARG A 100 -11.04 -3.72 1.34
N THR A 101 -10.15 -3.42 0.39
CA THR A 101 -8.69 -3.39 0.61
C THR A 101 -8.21 -1.99 1.03
N ILE A 102 -8.99 -0.95 0.72
CA ILE A 102 -8.73 0.43 1.11
C ILE A 102 -9.97 1.04 1.76
N ALA A 103 -9.76 2.13 2.50
CA ALA A 103 -10.82 2.98 3.04
C ALA A 103 -10.63 4.43 2.59
N LYS A 104 -11.73 5.19 2.58
CA LYS A 104 -11.69 6.64 2.41
C LYS A 104 -11.54 7.28 3.78
N GLN A 105 -10.62 8.22 3.90
CA GLN A 105 -10.50 9.12 5.03
C GLN A 105 -11.09 10.47 4.63
N ASP A 106 -12.12 10.90 5.35
CA ASP A 106 -12.94 12.05 4.98
C ASP A 106 -12.12 13.33 4.81
N GLY A 107 -12.37 14.03 3.71
CA GLY A 107 -11.66 15.25 3.33
C GLY A 107 -10.18 15.08 2.94
N ILE A 108 -9.60 13.88 3.09
CA ILE A 108 -8.15 13.69 3.01
C ILE A 108 -7.74 12.80 1.83
N GLY A 109 -8.28 11.58 1.72
CA GLY A 109 -7.83 10.65 0.69
C GLY A 109 -8.15 9.19 0.99
N TYR A 110 -7.29 8.30 0.51
CA TYR A 110 -7.45 6.86 0.64
C TYR A 110 -6.29 6.26 1.44
N ILE A 111 -6.60 5.26 2.26
CA ILE A 111 -5.63 4.54 3.11
C ILE A 111 -5.79 3.02 2.98
N VAL A 112 -4.75 2.29 3.37
CA VAL A 112 -4.85 0.88 3.75
C VAL A 112 -5.01 0.80 5.28
N PRO A 113 -6.22 0.50 5.79
CA PRO A 113 -6.45 0.39 7.24
C PRO A 113 -5.96 -0.96 7.78
N ASN A 114 -5.58 -1.03 9.06
CA ASN A 114 -5.04 -2.24 9.69
C ASN A 114 -5.95 -3.47 9.50
N TYR A 115 -7.27 -3.28 9.66
CA TYR A 115 -8.25 -4.37 9.51
C TYR A 115 -8.35 -4.95 8.09
N ALA A 116 -7.77 -4.28 7.09
CA ALA A 116 -7.79 -4.71 5.70
C ALA A 116 -6.52 -5.48 5.29
N MET A 117 -5.47 -5.52 6.12
CA MET A 117 -4.17 -6.10 5.76
C MET A 117 -4.26 -7.56 5.28
N SER A 118 -5.10 -8.39 5.93
CA SER A 118 -5.36 -9.75 5.47
C SER A 118 -5.95 -9.77 4.05
N ARG A 119 -6.90 -8.88 3.73
CA ARG A 119 -7.50 -8.78 2.39
C ARG A 119 -6.51 -8.25 1.36
N VAL A 120 -5.66 -7.31 1.75
CA VAL A 120 -4.58 -6.79 0.88
C VAL A 120 -3.63 -7.92 0.50
N ARG A 121 -3.22 -8.75 1.45
CA ARG A 121 -2.38 -9.92 1.18
C ARG A 121 -3.05 -10.90 0.20
N GLU A 122 -4.32 -11.21 0.40
CA GLU A 122 -5.08 -12.07 -0.53
C GLU A 122 -5.19 -11.45 -1.93
N TYR A 123 -5.45 -10.15 -2.01
CA TYR A 123 -5.59 -9.41 -3.27
C TYR A 123 -4.28 -9.40 -4.07
N LEU A 124 -3.14 -9.28 -3.38
CA LEU A 124 -1.82 -9.21 -3.99
C LEU A 124 -1.21 -10.59 -4.28
N ARG A 125 -1.70 -11.67 -3.65
CA ARG A 125 -1.16 -13.03 -3.79
C ARG A 125 -0.93 -13.47 -5.25
N PRO A 126 -1.85 -13.26 -6.21
CA PRO A 126 -1.62 -13.68 -7.60
C PRO A 126 -0.40 -13.03 -8.24
N TRP A 127 -0.06 -11.82 -7.79
CA TRP A 127 0.99 -10.98 -8.37
C TRP A 127 2.34 -11.22 -7.68
N THR A 128 2.35 -11.45 -6.37
CA THR A 128 3.59 -11.72 -5.62
C THR A 128 4.32 -12.99 -6.10
N THR A 129 3.59 -14.02 -6.51
CA THR A 129 4.17 -15.25 -7.08
C THR A 129 4.77 -15.03 -8.47
N GLN A 130 4.23 -14.07 -9.23
CA GLN A 130 4.70 -13.75 -10.58
C GLN A 130 5.99 -12.92 -10.54
N ALA A 131 6.12 -12.02 -9.56
CA ALA A 131 7.31 -11.17 -9.38
C ALA A 131 8.56 -11.92 -8.86
N LEU A 132 8.44 -13.19 -8.48
CA LEU A 132 9.54 -14.05 -8.02
C LEU A 132 10.00 -15.08 -9.07
N ARG A 133 9.40 -15.06 -10.27
CA ARG A 133 9.81 -15.88 -11.42
C ARG A 133 10.70 -15.07 -12.35
#